data_AF-R9JUM3-F1
#
_entry.id   AF-R9JUM3-F1
#
_cell.length_a   1.000
_cell.length_b   1.000
_cell.length_c   1.000
_cell.angle_alpha   90.00
_cell.angle_beta   90.00
_cell.angle_gamma   90.00
#
_symmetry.space_group_name_H-M   'P 1'
#
loop_
_entity.id
_entity.type
_entity.pdbx_description
1 polymer ?
#
loop_
_entity_poly.entity_id
_entity_poly.type
_entity_poly.pdbx_seq_one_letter_code
_entity_poly.pdbx_strand_id
1 'polypeptide(L)'
;MRNVGGIAQTEAQKSSDLFMKCRYLDEITGNRGVVFATGTPISNSMVEMYSVQRYLQYDTLARNGLQHFDSWASTFGETVTALELAPEGTNYRAKTRFAKFYNLPELMQMFREVADIQTADMLKLPVPKVNYHNIKTKPSQIQTEMVAGLAKRAEKVRARLVKPQSDNMLKITNDGRKLALDQRLIDPMLPDDPNSKVNACVDNVYRIWEGHADTKAAQLVFCDLSTPTNKKIIETQEVSENVFAMLPNQFDNVYDDMRKKLIQRGIPAEQVRFIHEATTDAQKKEMFAKVRSGEVRVLFGSTQKMGAGTNCQDRLIAIHNLDCPWKPS
;
A
#
# COMPACT_ATOMS: atom_id res chain seq x y z
N MET A 1 -15.73 -24.39 9.81
CA MET A 1 -14.45 -24.87 9.19
C MET A 1 -13.26 -24.67 10.14
N ARG A 2 -12.33 -25.62 10.30
CA ARG A 2 -11.10 -25.46 11.13
C ARG A 2 -9.85 -25.31 10.23
N ASN A 3 -8.89 -24.47 10.62
CA ASN A 3 -7.57 -24.25 9.96
C ASN A 3 -7.56 -23.62 8.55
N VAL A 4 -8.62 -22.93 8.14
CA VAL A 4 -8.63 -22.16 6.88
C VAL A 4 -8.11 -20.74 7.14
N GLY A 5 -7.06 -20.34 6.42
CA GLY A 5 -6.52 -18.98 6.53
C GLY A 5 -7.50 -17.92 6.01
N GLY A 6 -7.63 -16.79 6.71
CA GLY A 6 -8.49 -15.67 6.32
C GLY A 6 -9.80 -15.54 7.10
N ILE A 7 -10.07 -16.43 8.05
CA ILE A 7 -11.23 -16.41 8.96
C ILE A 7 -10.75 -16.20 10.39
N ALA A 8 -11.23 -15.15 11.07
CA ALA A 8 -10.96 -14.91 12.48
C ALA A 8 -11.78 -15.87 13.36
N GLN A 9 -11.17 -16.45 14.39
CA GLN A 9 -11.86 -17.35 15.33
C GLN A 9 -12.29 -16.69 16.65
N THR A 10 -11.98 -15.41 16.81
CA THR A 10 -12.28 -14.62 18.01
C THR A 10 -13.32 -13.56 17.70
N GLU A 11 -14.31 -13.42 18.57
CA GLU A 11 -15.30 -12.35 18.48
C GLU A 11 -14.69 -10.98 18.80
N ALA A 12 -15.20 -9.94 18.14
CA ALA A 12 -14.82 -8.56 18.40
C ALA A 12 -16.03 -7.80 18.94
N GLN A 13 -15.91 -7.26 20.16
CA GLN A 13 -16.99 -6.54 20.83
C GLN A 13 -17.57 -5.39 19.98
N LYS A 14 -16.70 -4.67 19.26
CA LYS A 14 -17.11 -3.59 18.33
C LYS A 14 -17.99 -4.10 17.19
N SER A 15 -17.68 -5.27 16.64
CA SER A 15 -18.45 -5.88 15.55
C SER A 15 -19.82 -6.35 16.02
N SER A 16 -19.90 -6.91 17.24
CA SER A 16 -21.17 -7.31 17.86
C SER A 16 -22.04 -6.10 18.23
N ASP A 17 -21.44 -5.03 18.76
CA ASP A 17 -22.13 -3.77 19.06
C ASP A 17 -22.73 -3.13 17.80
N LEU A 18 -21.95 -3.04 16.71
CA LEU A 18 -22.45 -2.57 15.42
C LEU A 18 -23.62 -3.45 14.93
N PHE A 19 -23.52 -4.77 15.10
CA PHE A 19 -24.56 -5.69 14.65
C PHE A 19 -25.88 -5.46 15.39
N MET A 20 -25.82 -5.34 16.72
CA MET A 20 -27.00 -5.05 17.54
C MET A 20 -27.63 -3.71 17.15
N LYS A 21 -26.83 -2.68 16.86
CA LYS A 21 -27.30 -1.37 16.40
C LYS A 21 -27.98 -1.46 15.03
N CYS A 22 -27.38 -2.18 14.07
CA CYS A 22 -28.03 -2.41 12.78
C CYS A 22 -29.38 -3.09 12.95
N ARG A 23 -29.45 -4.19 13.73
CA ARG A 23 -30.70 -4.92 13.99
C ARG A 23 -31.76 -4.07 14.66
N TYR A 24 -31.38 -3.27 15.65
CA TYR A 24 -32.31 -2.36 16.32
C TYR A 24 -32.86 -1.30 15.36
N LEU A 25 -32.00 -0.70 14.52
CA LEU A 25 -32.44 0.27 13.51
C LEU A 25 -33.32 -0.37 12.44
N ASP A 26 -33.01 -1.60 12.03
CA ASP A 26 -33.80 -2.40 11.10
C ASP A 26 -35.22 -2.64 11.62
N GLU A 27 -35.37 -3.01 12.91
CA GLU A 27 -36.65 -3.21 13.57
C GLU A 27 -37.52 -1.94 13.59
N ILE A 28 -36.91 -0.78 13.82
CA ILE A 28 -37.65 0.50 13.90
C ILE A 28 -37.98 1.06 12.52
N THR A 29 -37.08 0.90 11.56
CA THR A 29 -37.16 1.58 10.25
C THR A 29 -37.66 0.67 9.13
N GLY A 30 -37.84 -0.63 9.40
CA GLY A 30 -38.17 -1.62 8.39
C GLY A 30 -37.04 -1.79 7.36
N ASN A 31 -35.80 -1.95 7.84
CA ASN A 31 -34.58 -2.14 7.02
C ASN A 31 -34.19 -0.93 6.15
N ARG A 32 -34.52 0.30 6.56
CA ARG A 32 -34.26 1.55 5.78
C ARG A 32 -33.33 2.54 6.49
N GLY A 33 -32.86 2.22 7.68
CA GLY A 33 -32.14 3.13 8.57
C GLY A 33 -30.61 3.10 8.47
N VAL A 34 -30.03 2.15 7.73
CA VAL A 34 -28.57 1.92 7.71
C VAL A 34 -28.05 1.87 6.28
N VAL A 35 -27.03 2.68 6.00
CA VAL A 35 -26.32 2.70 4.71
C VAL A 35 -24.82 2.67 4.99
N PHE A 36 -24.11 1.73 4.36
CA PHE A 36 -22.64 1.69 4.37
C PHE A 36 -22.11 2.31 3.09
N ALA A 37 -21.07 3.13 3.19
CA ALA A 37 -20.38 3.72 2.05
C ALA A 37 -18.92 3.28 2.05
N THR A 38 -18.46 2.72 0.94
CA THR A 38 -17.08 2.22 0.78
C THR A 38 -16.66 2.28 -0.68
N GLY A 39 -15.41 2.68 -0.94
CA GLY A 39 -14.80 2.60 -2.27
C GLY A 39 -14.30 1.20 -2.64
N THR A 40 -14.17 0.30 -1.66
CA THR A 40 -13.70 -1.07 -1.83
C THR A 40 -14.60 -2.01 -1.01
N PRO A 41 -15.76 -2.44 -1.55
CA PRO A 41 -16.73 -3.23 -0.79
C PRO A 41 -16.16 -4.58 -0.34
N ILE A 42 -15.20 -5.12 -1.08
CA ILE A 42 -14.51 -6.37 -0.79
C ILE A 42 -13.04 -6.15 -1.16
N SER A 43 -12.17 -6.13 -0.16
CA SER A 43 -10.75 -5.81 -0.35
C SER A 43 -9.90 -7.07 -0.46
N ASN A 44 -10.03 -8.03 0.48
CA ASN A 44 -9.08 -9.15 0.56
C ASN A 44 -9.65 -10.48 1.08
N SER A 45 -10.91 -10.54 1.52
CA SER A 45 -11.49 -11.79 2.04
C SER A 45 -12.97 -11.90 1.73
N MET A 46 -13.42 -13.07 1.30
CA MET A 46 -14.86 -13.35 1.10
C MET A 46 -15.68 -13.20 2.39
N VAL A 47 -15.01 -13.29 3.55
CA VAL A 47 -15.61 -13.03 4.86
C VAL A 47 -16.11 -11.58 4.96
N GLU A 48 -15.49 -10.63 4.26
CA GLU A 48 -15.92 -9.23 4.24
C GLU A 48 -17.30 -9.10 3.59
N MET A 49 -17.54 -9.81 2.48
CA MET A 49 -18.85 -9.83 1.83
C MET A 49 -19.91 -10.40 2.77
N TYR A 50 -19.65 -11.56 3.39
CA TYR A 50 -20.59 -12.14 4.36
C TYR A 50 -20.85 -11.19 5.54
N SER A 51 -19.82 -10.49 6.02
CA SER A 51 -19.97 -9.55 7.14
C SER A 51 -20.89 -8.38 6.76
N VAL A 52 -20.68 -7.77 5.59
CA VAL A 52 -21.56 -6.71 5.06
C VAL A 52 -22.98 -7.25 4.87
N GLN A 53 -23.13 -8.44 4.29
CA GLN A 53 -24.43 -9.07 4.11
C GLN A 53 -25.11 -9.32 5.46
N ARG A 54 -24.38 -9.75 6.48
CA ARG A 54 -24.92 -9.96 7.82
C ARG A 54 -25.39 -8.67 8.48
N TYR A 55 -24.76 -7.54 8.17
CA TYR A 55 -25.19 -6.23 8.68
C TYR A 55 -26.41 -5.66 7.95
N LEU A 56 -26.50 -5.84 6.62
CA LEU A 56 -27.46 -5.11 5.78
C LEU A 56 -28.62 -5.98 5.24
N GLN A 57 -28.47 -7.29 5.17
CA GLN A 57 -29.46 -8.24 4.61
C GLN A 57 -29.66 -9.47 5.51
N TYR A 58 -29.63 -9.29 6.84
CA TYR A 58 -29.72 -10.40 7.79
C TYR A 58 -30.99 -11.25 7.60
N ASP A 59 -32.15 -10.63 7.41
CA ASP A 59 -33.42 -11.36 7.26
C ASP A 59 -33.46 -12.18 5.95
N THR A 60 -32.80 -11.70 4.88
CA THR A 60 -32.63 -12.46 3.63
C THR A 60 -31.71 -13.65 3.85
N LEU A 61 -30.61 -13.49 4.58
CA LEU A 61 -29.72 -14.61 4.93
C LEU A 61 -30.46 -15.66 5.79
N ALA A 62 -31.25 -15.24 6.78
CA ALA A 62 -32.03 -16.13 7.63
C ALA A 62 -33.06 -16.94 6.83
N ARG A 63 -33.82 -16.28 5.93
CA ARG A 63 -34.79 -16.95 5.06
C ARG A 63 -34.17 -18.03 4.17
N ASN A 64 -32.93 -17.84 3.75
CA ASN A 64 -32.19 -18.79 2.92
C ASN A 64 -31.37 -19.83 3.73
N GLY A 65 -31.42 -19.80 5.07
CA GLY A 65 -30.62 -20.70 5.93
C GLY A 65 -29.13 -20.38 5.97
N LEU A 66 -28.75 -19.16 5.60
CA LEU A 66 -27.37 -18.68 5.44
C LEU A 66 -26.89 -17.78 6.59
N GLN A 67 -27.57 -17.84 7.74
CA GLN A 67 -27.28 -17.02 8.93
C GLN A 67 -25.95 -17.34 9.62
N HIS A 68 -25.34 -18.48 9.29
CA HIS A 68 -24.05 -18.92 9.81
C HIS A 68 -23.02 -18.88 8.67
N PHE A 69 -21.83 -18.40 9.00
CA PHE A 69 -20.76 -18.28 8.01
C PHE A 69 -20.43 -19.63 7.36
N ASP A 70 -20.41 -20.72 8.13
CA ASP A 70 -20.12 -22.06 7.58
C ASP A 70 -21.17 -22.51 6.54
N SER A 71 -22.46 -22.18 6.71
CA SER A 71 -23.53 -22.47 5.75
C SER A 71 -23.42 -21.59 4.50
N TRP A 72 -23.06 -20.32 4.67
CA TRP A 72 -22.82 -19.41 3.56
C TRP A 72 -21.59 -19.82 2.75
N ALA A 73 -20.51 -20.14 3.45
CA ALA A 73 -19.24 -20.56 2.89
C ALA A 73 -19.36 -21.88 2.11
N SER A 74 -20.09 -22.87 2.63
CA SER A 74 -20.31 -24.13 1.91
C SER A 74 -21.14 -23.97 0.64
N THR A 75 -22.00 -22.94 0.59
CA THR A 75 -22.87 -22.66 -0.56
C THR A 75 -22.16 -21.87 -1.66
N PHE A 76 -21.34 -20.90 -1.26
CA PHE A 76 -20.76 -19.92 -2.19
C PHE A 76 -19.25 -19.94 -2.30
N GLY A 77 -18.55 -20.79 -1.55
CA GLY A 77 -17.10 -20.70 -1.46
C GLY A 77 -16.37 -22.01 -1.66
N GLU A 78 -15.19 -21.89 -2.26
CA GLU A 78 -14.30 -23.00 -2.56
C GLU A 78 -12.93 -22.76 -1.91
N THR A 79 -12.44 -23.77 -1.19
CA THR A 79 -11.08 -23.78 -0.64
C THR A 79 -10.09 -24.25 -1.69
N VAL A 80 -9.08 -23.43 -1.97
CA VAL A 80 -7.97 -23.79 -2.86
C VAL A 80 -6.69 -23.90 -2.04
N THR A 81 -5.95 -24.97 -2.26
CA THR A 81 -4.60 -25.13 -1.70
C THR A 81 -3.59 -24.70 -2.76
N ALA A 82 -2.88 -23.61 -2.49
CA ALA A 82 -1.84 -23.08 -3.37
C ALA A 82 -0.48 -23.11 -2.68
N LEU A 83 0.59 -23.31 -3.47
CA LEU A 83 1.96 -23.11 -3.02
C LEU A 83 2.24 -21.60 -2.96
N GLU A 84 2.51 -21.08 -1.77
CA GLU A 84 2.87 -19.68 -1.54
C GLU A 84 4.34 -19.58 -1.12
N LEU A 85 5.02 -18.50 -1.50
CA LEU A 85 6.36 -18.20 -1.00
C LEU A 85 6.28 -18.00 0.53
N ALA A 86 7.14 -18.70 1.27
CA ALA A 86 7.24 -18.52 2.70
C ALA A 86 7.70 -17.09 3.02
N PRO A 87 7.33 -16.53 4.20
CA PRO A 87 7.66 -15.14 4.55
C PRO A 87 9.17 -14.82 4.53
N GLU A 88 10.03 -15.84 4.57
CA GLU A 88 11.49 -15.70 4.47
C GLU A 88 12.02 -15.54 3.03
N GLY A 89 11.19 -15.78 2.02
CA GLY A 89 11.55 -15.66 0.61
C GLY A 89 12.29 -16.85 0.00
N THR A 90 12.63 -17.90 0.76
CA THR A 90 13.47 -19.01 0.28
C THR A 90 12.70 -20.29 -0.08
N ASN A 91 11.68 -20.65 0.70
CA ASN A 91 10.93 -21.91 0.52
C ASN A 91 9.48 -21.66 0.12
N TYR A 92 8.83 -22.63 -0.54
CA TYR A 92 7.40 -22.61 -0.80
C TYR A 92 6.64 -23.41 0.26
N ARG A 93 5.41 -22.97 0.59
CA ARG A 93 4.51 -23.65 1.53
C ARG A 93 3.13 -23.76 0.92
N ALA A 94 2.57 -24.97 0.94
CA ALA A 94 1.19 -25.18 0.59
C ALA A 94 0.30 -24.55 1.68
N LYS A 95 -0.56 -23.61 1.30
CA LYS A 95 -1.52 -22.98 2.20
C LYS A 95 -2.91 -23.08 1.59
N THR A 96 -3.83 -23.64 2.36
CA THR A 96 -5.25 -23.69 1.98
C THR A 96 -5.91 -22.37 2.35
N ARG A 97 -6.47 -21.70 1.34
CA ARG A 97 -7.24 -20.46 1.49
C ARG A 97 -8.64 -20.63 0.93
N PHE A 98 -9.56 -19.86 1.49
CA PHE A 98 -10.86 -19.62 0.88
C PHE A 98 -10.64 -18.67 -0.30
N ALA A 99 -10.63 -19.17 -1.54
CA ALA A 99 -10.01 -18.46 -2.66
C ALA A 99 -10.92 -18.24 -3.89
N LYS A 100 -11.93 -19.08 -4.11
CA LYS A 100 -12.89 -18.90 -5.22
C LYS A 100 -14.34 -18.90 -4.75
N PHE A 101 -15.18 -18.19 -5.49
CA PHE A 101 -16.63 -18.27 -5.34
C PHE A 101 -17.19 -19.39 -6.23
N TYR A 102 -18.12 -20.16 -5.67
CA TYR A 102 -19.02 -21.05 -6.39
C TYR A 102 -20.40 -20.38 -6.44
N ASN A 103 -21.21 -20.60 -7.49
CA ASN A 103 -22.53 -19.95 -7.65
C ASN A 103 -22.49 -18.41 -7.57
N LEU A 104 -21.53 -17.79 -8.27
CA LEU A 104 -21.35 -16.32 -8.29
C LEU A 104 -22.61 -15.55 -8.75
N PRO A 105 -23.37 -15.98 -9.78
CA PRO A 105 -24.58 -15.27 -10.21
C PRO A 105 -25.62 -15.13 -9.09
N GLU A 106 -25.88 -16.21 -8.34
CA GLU A 106 -26.85 -16.26 -7.25
C GLU A 106 -26.40 -15.38 -6.07
N LEU A 107 -25.11 -15.47 -5.72
CA LEU A 107 -24.52 -14.62 -4.69
C LEU A 107 -24.64 -13.14 -5.04
N MET A 108 -24.34 -12.79 -6.31
CA MET A 108 -24.42 -11.41 -6.78
C MET A 108 -25.86 -10.91 -6.87
N GLN A 109 -26.81 -11.77 -7.22
CA GLN A 109 -28.24 -11.42 -7.20
C GLN A 109 -28.69 -11.05 -5.79
N MET A 110 -28.34 -11.87 -4.80
CA MET A 110 -28.64 -11.59 -3.40
C MET A 110 -27.91 -10.32 -2.91
N PHE A 111 -26.62 -10.17 -3.22
CA PHE A 111 -25.83 -9.02 -2.77
C PHE A 111 -26.32 -7.68 -3.35
N ARG A 112 -26.82 -7.68 -4.58
CA ARG A 112 -27.39 -6.48 -5.23
C ARG A 112 -28.69 -5.98 -4.60
N GLU A 113 -29.34 -6.77 -3.74
CA GLU A 113 -30.50 -6.29 -2.98
C GLU A 113 -30.12 -5.15 -2.01
N VAL A 114 -28.86 -5.11 -1.57
CA VAL A 114 -28.36 -4.13 -0.57
C VAL A 114 -27.13 -3.35 -1.01
N ALA A 115 -26.60 -3.65 -2.19
CA ALA A 115 -25.41 -3.00 -2.72
C ALA A 115 -25.70 -2.35 -4.08
N ASP A 116 -25.58 -1.02 -4.11
CA ASP A 116 -25.41 -0.26 -5.35
C ASP A 116 -23.91 -0.08 -5.61
N ILE A 117 -23.42 -0.66 -6.72
CA ILE A 117 -22.00 -0.74 -7.04
C ILE A 117 -21.78 -0.05 -8.38
N GLN A 118 -21.04 1.04 -8.34
CA GLN A 118 -20.55 1.72 -9.54
C GLN A 118 -19.07 1.40 -9.72
N THR A 119 -18.73 0.66 -10.77
CA THR A 119 -17.34 0.40 -11.15
C THR A 119 -16.84 1.48 -12.11
N ALA A 120 -15.52 1.65 -12.20
CA ALA A 120 -14.93 2.59 -13.15
C ALA A 120 -15.38 2.32 -14.61
N ASP A 121 -15.53 1.05 -14.97
CA ASP A 121 -15.99 0.62 -16.30
C ASP A 121 -17.45 1.02 -16.59
N MET A 122 -18.30 1.07 -15.55
CA MET A 122 -19.69 1.52 -15.68
C MET A 122 -19.78 3.03 -15.89
N LEU A 123 -18.95 3.79 -15.17
CA LEU A 123 -18.95 5.25 -15.20
C LEU A 123 -18.37 5.82 -16.51
N LYS A 124 -17.52 5.06 -17.21
CA LYS A 124 -16.89 5.45 -18.49
C LYS A 124 -16.28 6.86 -18.46
N LEU A 125 -15.68 7.23 -17.33
CA LEU A 125 -15.07 8.54 -17.16
C LEU A 125 -13.92 8.71 -18.16
N PRO A 126 -13.69 9.92 -18.69
CA PRO A 126 -12.55 10.20 -19.56
C PRO A 126 -11.26 10.18 -18.73
N VAL A 127 -10.69 9.00 -18.55
CA VAL A 127 -9.44 8.78 -17.84
C VAL A 127 -8.33 8.41 -18.82
N PRO A 128 -7.08 8.85 -18.58
CA PRO A 128 -5.96 8.46 -19.41
C PRO A 128 -5.69 6.96 -19.30
N LYS A 129 -5.21 6.36 -20.40
CA LYS A 129 -4.77 4.97 -20.40
C LYS A 129 -3.52 4.83 -19.53
N VAL A 130 -3.62 4.02 -18.47
CA VAL A 130 -2.49 3.72 -17.59
C VAL A 130 -1.60 2.65 -18.23
N ASN A 131 -0.29 2.92 -18.30
CA ASN A 131 0.71 1.95 -18.72
C ASN A 131 1.52 1.49 -17.50
N TYR A 132 1.41 0.20 -17.18
CA TYR A 132 2.11 -0.38 -16.03
C TYR A 132 3.51 -0.85 -16.43
N HIS A 133 4.52 -0.36 -15.73
CA HIS A 133 5.92 -0.75 -15.93
C HIS A 133 6.49 -1.38 -14.66
N ASN A 134 6.80 -2.68 -14.73
CA ASN A 134 7.42 -3.41 -13.63
C ASN A 134 8.94 -3.41 -13.80
N ILE A 135 9.63 -2.51 -13.09
CA ILE A 135 11.08 -2.42 -13.09
C ILE A 135 11.66 -3.45 -12.11
N LYS A 136 12.43 -4.41 -12.62
CA LYS A 136 13.11 -5.43 -11.82
C LYS A 136 14.59 -5.09 -11.70
N THR A 137 15.07 -4.90 -10.47
CA THR A 137 16.50 -4.76 -10.19
C THR A 137 17.06 -6.08 -9.69
N LYS A 138 18.33 -6.38 -10.05
CA LYS A 138 19.03 -7.54 -9.50
C LYS A 138 19.50 -7.21 -8.08
N PRO A 139 19.44 -8.16 -7.13
CA PRO A 139 19.97 -7.92 -5.79
C PRO A 139 21.49 -7.77 -5.86
N SER A 140 22.03 -6.88 -5.03
CA SER A 140 23.47 -6.76 -4.81
C SER A 140 24.02 -8.01 -4.11
N GLN A 141 25.35 -8.19 -4.13
CA GLN A 141 25.97 -9.27 -3.35
C GLN A 141 25.67 -9.11 -1.85
N ILE A 142 25.77 -7.88 -1.34
CA ILE A 142 25.47 -7.53 0.05
C ILE A 142 24.01 -7.87 0.40
N GLN A 143 23.06 -7.49 -0.47
CA GLN A 143 21.65 -7.82 -0.26
C GLN A 143 21.42 -9.33 -0.24
N THR A 144 22.08 -10.08 -1.14
CA THR A 144 21.97 -11.54 -1.19
C THR A 144 22.44 -12.19 0.12
N GLU A 145 23.57 -11.73 0.66
CA GLU A 145 24.11 -12.21 1.94
C GLU A 145 23.20 -11.84 3.12
N MET A 146 22.65 -10.63 3.13
CA MET A 146 21.70 -10.20 4.17
C MET A 146 20.39 -10.98 4.14
N VAL A 147 19.85 -11.30 2.96
CA VAL A 147 18.67 -12.17 2.81
C VAL A 147 18.95 -13.57 3.39
N ALA A 148 20.14 -14.13 3.14
CA ALA A 148 20.53 -15.41 3.75
C ALA A 148 20.59 -15.31 5.28
N GLY A 149 21.01 -14.16 5.83
CA GLY A 149 20.95 -13.87 7.27
C GLY A 149 19.52 -13.85 7.83
N LEU A 150 18.57 -13.27 7.09
CA LEU A 150 17.15 -13.25 7.48
C LEU A 150 16.54 -14.66 7.50
N ALA A 151 16.90 -15.52 6.54
CA ALA A 151 16.47 -16.91 6.53
C ALA A 151 16.93 -17.66 7.80
N LYS A 152 18.20 -17.50 8.19
CA LYS A 152 18.75 -18.07 9.44
C LYS A 152 18.02 -17.55 10.69
N ARG A 153 17.67 -16.26 10.73
CA ARG A 153 16.88 -15.69 11.82
C ARG A 153 15.49 -16.32 11.91
N ALA A 154 14.83 -16.50 10.78
CA ALA A 154 13.49 -17.09 10.72
C ALA A 154 13.48 -18.56 11.14
N GLU A 155 14.51 -19.33 10.78
CA GLU A 155 14.68 -20.70 11.26
C GLU A 155 14.78 -20.77 12.79
N LYS A 156 15.57 -19.88 13.40
CA LYS A 156 15.68 -19.80 14.86
C LYS A 156 14.36 -19.43 15.53
N VAL A 157 13.60 -18.49 14.96
CA VAL A 157 12.26 -18.11 15.44
C VAL A 157 11.30 -19.30 15.34
N ARG A 158 11.32 -20.04 14.23
CA ARG A 158 10.49 -21.25 14.05
C ARG A 158 10.84 -22.36 15.02
N ALA A 159 12.14 -22.56 15.28
CA ALA A 159 12.64 -23.51 16.26
C ALA A 159 12.40 -23.06 17.72
N ARG A 160 11.74 -21.91 17.94
CA ARG A 160 11.49 -21.31 19.27
C ARG A 160 12.77 -21.08 20.09
N LEU A 161 13.91 -20.93 19.41
CA LEU A 161 15.21 -20.66 20.03
C LEU A 161 15.38 -19.19 20.43
N VAL A 162 14.44 -18.33 20.05
CA VAL A 162 14.47 -16.89 20.30
C VAL A 162 13.12 -16.46 20.87
N LYS A 163 13.15 -15.56 21.86
CA LYS A 163 11.93 -14.99 22.45
C LYS A 163 11.24 -14.07 21.42
N PRO A 164 9.91 -14.11 21.26
CA PRO A 164 9.19 -13.26 20.30
C PRO A 164 9.43 -11.75 20.46
N GLN A 165 9.79 -11.30 21.67
CA GLN A 165 10.11 -9.91 21.97
C GLN A 165 11.46 -9.46 21.38
N SER A 166 12.43 -10.37 21.24
CA SER A 166 13.74 -10.03 20.67
C SER A 166 13.75 -10.16 19.15
N ASP A 167 13.18 -11.25 18.63
CA ASP A 167 13.00 -11.44 17.20
C ASP A 167 11.73 -12.24 16.89
N ASN A 168 11.07 -11.90 15.80
CA ASN A 168 9.84 -12.56 15.36
C ASN A 168 9.66 -12.41 13.85
N MET A 169 8.72 -13.17 13.28
CA MET A 169 8.48 -13.17 11.83
C MET A 169 8.05 -11.81 11.28
N LEU A 170 7.36 -10.97 12.05
CA LEU A 170 6.97 -9.63 11.60
C LEU A 170 8.18 -8.72 11.48
N LYS A 171 9.08 -8.75 12.47
CA LYS A 171 10.34 -8.00 12.45
C LYS A 171 11.22 -8.44 11.29
N ILE A 172 11.40 -9.75 11.09
CA ILE A 172 12.19 -10.31 9.97
C ILE A 172 11.59 -9.91 8.62
N THR A 173 10.27 -9.98 8.46
CA THR A 173 9.62 -9.58 7.21
C THR A 173 9.75 -8.08 6.97
N ASN A 174 9.68 -7.26 8.02
CA ASN A 174 9.90 -5.82 7.90
C ASN A 174 11.35 -5.49 7.52
N ASP A 175 12.33 -6.18 8.11
CA ASP A 175 13.74 -6.05 7.75
C ASP A 175 13.97 -6.48 6.29
N GLY A 176 13.33 -7.55 5.83
CA GLY A 176 13.35 -7.98 4.43
C GLY A 176 12.76 -6.94 3.48
N ARG A 177 11.64 -6.31 3.84
CA ARG A 177 11.04 -5.21 3.06
C ARG A 177 11.96 -3.99 2.97
N LYS A 178 12.61 -3.60 4.08
CA LYS A 178 13.60 -2.52 4.11
C LYS A 178 14.79 -2.85 3.21
N LEU A 179 15.35 -4.05 3.34
CA LEU A 179 16.48 -4.51 2.54
C LEU A 179 16.17 -4.52 1.04
N ALA A 180 14.96 -4.92 0.66
CA ALA A 180 14.49 -4.92 -0.73
C ALA A 180 14.28 -3.51 -1.29
N LEU A 181 14.03 -2.51 -0.43
CA LEU A 181 13.97 -1.10 -0.81
C LEU A 181 15.39 -0.52 -0.95
N ASP A 182 16.14 -0.54 0.14
CA ASP A 182 17.54 -0.10 0.18
C ASP A 182 18.26 -0.72 1.39
N GLN A 183 19.44 -1.32 1.18
CA GLN A 183 20.24 -1.93 2.25
C GLN A 183 20.65 -0.93 3.33
N ARG A 184 20.80 0.36 2.98
CA ARG A 184 21.17 1.44 3.90
C ARG A 184 20.11 1.73 4.96
N LEU A 185 18.88 1.22 4.79
CA LEU A 185 17.83 1.27 5.82
C LEU A 185 18.06 0.30 6.98
N ILE A 186 18.94 -0.69 6.79
CA ILE A 186 19.39 -1.60 7.84
C ILE A 186 20.68 -1.06 8.46
N ASP A 187 21.64 -0.66 7.62
CA ASP A 187 22.91 -0.07 8.05
C ASP A 187 23.29 1.11 7.14
N PRO A 188 23.19 2.36 7.64
CA PRO A 188 23.50 3.56 6.86
C PRO A 188 24.94 3.67 6.34
N MET A 189 25.87 2.89 6.88
CA MET A 189 27.29 2.91 6.46
C MET A 189 27.55 2.06 5.21
N LEU A 190 26.57 1.29 4.74
CA LEU A 190 26.70 0.48 3.55
C LEU A 190 26.80 1.34 2.28
N PRO A 191 27.50 0.87 1.24
CA PRO A 191 27.62 1.60 -0.01
C PRO A 191 26.26 1.72 -0.71
N ASP A 192 26.11 2.83 -1.44
CA ASP A 192 25.01 3.04 -2.38
C ASP A 192 25.29 2.27 -3.67
N ASP A 193 24.53 1.21 -3.94
CA ASP A 193 24.68 0.41 -5.17
C ASP A 193 24.04 1.16 -6.35
N PRO A 194 24.80 1.48 -7.42
CA PRO A 194 24.25 2.12 -8.62
C PRO A 194 23.08 1.35 -9.26
N ASN A 195 23.01 0.02 -9.08
CA ASN A 195 21.94 -0.82 -9.60
C ASN A 195 20.78 -1.01 -8.61
N SER A 196 20.77 -0.27 -7.50
CA SER A 196 19.71 -0.34 -6.50
C SER A 196 18.36 0.10 -7.06
N LYS A 197 17.28 -0.35 -6.40
CA LYS A 197 15.91 0.06 -6.74
C LYS A 197 15.72 1.57 -6.64
N VAL A 198 16.34 2.20 -5.64
CA VAL A 198 16.30 3.65 -5.43
C VAL A 198 16.98 4.38 -6.60
N ASN A 199 18.16 3.95 -7.02
CA ASN A 199 18.87 4.58 -8.14
C ASN A 199 18.16 4.39 -9.49
N ALA A 200 17.63 3.19 -9.75
CA ALA A 200 16.81 2.95 -10.95
C ALA A 200 15.56 3.85 -10.99
N CYS A 201 14.96 4.15 -9.83
CA CYS A 201 13.85 5.09 -9.73
C CYS A 201 14.30 6.53 -9.99
N VAL A 202 15.42 6.97 -9.39
CA VAL A 202 16.00 8.30 -9.65
C VAL A 202 16.29 8.50 -11.14
N ASP A 203 16.87 7.51 -11.81
CA ASP A 203 17.14 7.54 -13.24
C ASP A 203 15.85 7.74 -14.05
N ASN A 204 14.79 6.99 -13.69
CA ASN A 204 13.52 7.09 -14.37
C ASN A 204 12.83 8.45 -14.15
N VAL A 205 12.85 8.95 -12.91
CA VAL A 205 12.30 10.27 -12.55
C VAL A 205 13.03 11.37 -13.31
N TYR A 206 14.36 11.33 -13.35
CA TYR A 206 15.17 12.31 -14.08
C TYR A 206 14.88 12.26 -15.59
N ARG A 207 14.87 11.08 -16.19
CA ARG A 207 14.57 10.88 -17.63
C ARG A 207 13.20 11.46 -18.02
N ILE A 208 12.17 11.23 -17.19
CA ILE A 208 10.82 11.76 -17.44
C ILE A 208 10.81 13.28 -17.26
N TRP A 209 11.50 13.81 -16.25
CA TRP A 209 11.61 15.24 -16.00
C TRP A 209 12.28 15.97 -17.16
N GLU A 210 13.40 15.44 -17.67
CA GLU A 210 14.14 16.02 -18.80
C GLU A 210 13.32 15.94 -20.09
N GLY A 211 12.73 14.77 -20.39
CA GLY A 211 11.92 14.56 -21.60
C GLY A 211 10.60 15.33 -21.65
N HIS A 212 10.13 15.91 -20.53
CA HIS A 212 8.88 16.68 -20.45
C HIS A 212 9.10 18.08 -19.87
N ALA A 213 10.28 18.67 -20.14
CA ALA A 213 10.59 20.03 -19.69
C ALA A 213 9.67 21.09 -20.32
N ASP A 214 9.24 20.87 -21.56
CA ASP A 214 8.32 21.71 -22.33
C ASP A 214 6.91 21.81 -21.71
N THR A 215 6.39 20.68 -21.24
CA THR A 215 5.05 20.57 -20.64
C THR A 215 5.05 20.76 -19.13
N LYS A 216 6.24 20.87 -18.51
CA LYS A 216 6.44 20.89 -17.05
C LYS A 216 5.68 19.76 -16.37
N ALA A 217 5.73 18.55 -16.95
CA ALA A 217 5.01 17.41 -16.40
C ALA A 217 5.48 17.09 -14.97
N ALA A 218 4.53 16.66 -14.15
CA ALA A 218 4.72 16.31 -12.75
C ALA A 218 4.69 14.79 -12.54
N GLN A 219 5.30 14.35 -11.45
CA GLN A 219 5.49 12.95 -11.10
C GLN A 219 5.24 12.77 -9.60
N LEU A 220 4.63 11.64 -9.23
CA LEU A 220 4.48 11.24 -7.83
C LEU A 220 5.43 10.10 -7.50
N VAL A 221 6.07 10.17 -6.33
CA VAL A 221 6.93 9.09 -5.81
C VAL A 221 6.38 8.61 -4.47
N PHE A 222 5.96 7.36 -4.41
CA PHE A 222 5.41 6.73 -3.21
C PHE A 222 6.44 5.84 -2.52
N CYS A 223 6.64 6.07 -1.22
CA CYS A 223 7.46 5.23 -0.35
C CYS A 223 6.95 5.31 1.09
N ASP A 224 6.50 4.19 1.64
CA ASP A 224 5.94 4.08 3.00
C ASP A 224 6.99 3.67 4.04
N LEU A 225 8.05 2.97 3.66
CA LEU A 225 9.02 2.38 4.59
C LEU A 225 10.09 3.35 5.09
N SER A 226 10.30 4.47 4.41
CA SER A 226 11.37 5.42 4.68
C SER A 226 10.88 6.86 4.64
N THR A 227 9.71 7.12 5.24
CA THR A 227 9.19 8.49 5.37
C THR A 227 10.12 9.33 6.24
N PRO A 228 10.32 10.62 5.92
CA PRO A 228 11.07 11.53 6.77
C PRO A 228 10.39 11.58 8.16
N THR A 229 11.16 11.37 9.21
CA THR A 229 10.70 11.63 10.59
C THR A 229 10.55 13.14 10.76
N ASN A 230 9.76 13.64 11.72
CA ASN A 230 9.55 15.09 12.01
C ASN A 230 10.83 15.95 12.27
N LYS A 231 12.01 15.41 12.01
CA LYS A 231 13.24 16.17 11.78
C LYS A 231 13.06 17.01 10.51
N LYS A 232 13.53 18.25 10.54
CA LYS A 232 13.51 19.16 9.40
C LYS A 232 13.98 18.43 8.16
N ILE A 233 13.23 18.55 7.06
CA ILE A 233 13.70 18.16 5.74
C ILE A 233 15.03 18.85 5.54
N ILE A 234 16.05 18.09 5.16
CA ILE A 234 17.40 18.64 5.02
C ILE A 234 17.31 19.68 3.91
N GLU A 235 17.51 20.95 4.26
CA GLU A 235 17.58 22.01 3.27
C GLU A 235 18.92 21.90 2.56
N THR A 236 18.89 21.84 1.23
CA THR A 236 20.08 21.97 0.40
C THR A 236 20.64 23.37 0.56
N GLN A 237 21.90 23.48 0.97
CA GLN A 237 22.62 24.75 1.01
C GLN A 237 23.43 24.90 -0.28
N GLU A 238 23.39 26.09 -0.87
CA GLU A 238 24.30 26.46 -1.95
C GLU A 238 25.71 26.59 -1.36
N VAL A 239 26.60 25.67 -1.74
CA VAL A 239 27.99 25.64 -1.28
C VAL A 239 28.95 26.30 -2.28
N SER A 240 28.54 26.41 -3.53
CA SER A 240 29.16 27.26 -4.56
C SER A 240 28.15 27.56 -5.67
N GLU A 241 28.47 28.46 -6.60
CA GLU A 241 27.58 28.90 -7.68
C GLU A 241 26.98 27.71 -8.45
N ASN A 242 25.65 27.52 -8.36
CA ASN A 242 24.90 26.38 -8.92
C ASN A 242 25.27 24.98 -8.35
N VAL A 243 25.96 24.91 -7.20
CA VAL A 243 26.30 23.67 -6.51
C VAL A 243 25.60 23.62 -5.17
N PHE A 244 24.61 22.72 -5.07
CA PHE A 244 23.86 22.49 -3.85
C PHE A 244 24.35 21.22 -3.15
N ALA A 245 24.68 21.33 -1.86
CA ALA A 245 25.03 20.19 -1.03
C ALA A 245 24.11 20.08 0.18
N MET A 246 23.79 18.84 0.55
CA MET A 246 23.15 18.51 1.82
C MET A 246 24.24 18.14 2.84
N LEU A 247 24.26 18.84 3.97
CA LEU A 247 25.15 18.57 5.10
C LEU A 247 24.32 18.20 6.34
N PRO A 248 24.62 17.08 7.04
CA PRO A 248 25.71 16.13 6.80
C PRO A 248 25.48 15.19 5.60
N ASN A 249 26.57 14.67 5.01
CA ASN A 249 26.56 13.70 3.92
C ASN A 249 26.23 12.27 4.42
N GLN A 250 25.11 12.14 5.15
CA GLN A 250 24.68 10.87 5.75
C GLN A 250 23.38 10.38 5.08
N PHE A 251 23.25 9.07 4.92
CA PHE A 251 21.97 8.46 4.55
C PHE A 251 21.03 8.48 5.77
N ASP A 252 19.99 9.28 5.70
CA ASP A 252 18.94 9.34 6.74
C ASP A 252 17.68 8.59 6.30
N ASN A 253 17.21 8.84 5.08
CA ASN A 253 16.04 8.20 4.51
C ASN A 253 16.06 8.25 2.97
N VAL A 254 15.20 7.46 2.33
CA VAL A 254 15.12 7.35 0.87
C VAL A 254 14.62 8.65 0.23
N TYR A 255 13.77 9.44 0.89
CA TYR A 255 13.25 10.69 0.33
C TYR A 255 14.36 11.72 0.14
N ASP A 256 15.16 11.94 1.20
CA ASP A 256 16.28 12.87 1.17
C ASP A 256 17.41 12.39 0.23
N ASP A 257 17.72 11.09 0.24
CA ASP A 257 18.70 10.48 -0.67
C ASP A 257 18.31 10.69 -2.15
N MET A 258 17.05 10.42 -2.50
CA MET A 258 16.56 10.64 -3.86
C MET A 258 16.52 12.13 -4.22
N ARG A 259 16.00 12.99 -3.33
CA ARG A 259 15.96 14.44 -3.55
C ARG A 259 17.36 14.99 -3.81
N LYS A 260 18.35 14.57 -3.02
CA LYS A 260 19.75 14.96 -3.21
C LYS A 260 20.27 14.52 -4.57
N LYS A 261 20.07 13.26 -4.96
CA LYS A 261 20.53 12.73 -6.26
C LYS A 261 19.88 13.46 -7.43
N LEU A 262 18.59 13.80 -7.32
CA LEU A 262 17.87 14.56 -8.33
C LEU A 262 18.40 15.99 -8.46
N ILE A 263 18.67 16.67 -7.34
CA ILE A 263 19.23 18.04 -7.33
C ILE A 263 20.65 18.05 -7.88
N GLN A 264 21.48 17.07 -7.52
CA GLN A 264 22.84 16.92 -8.07
C GLN A 264 22.87 16.70 -9.57
N ARG A 265 21.79 16.18 -10.16
CA ARG A 265 21.62 16.05 -11.61
C ARG A 265 21.06 17.31 -12.28
N GLY A 266 20.85 18.39 -11.53
CA GLY A 266 20.42 19.70 -12.04
C GLY A 266 18.92 19.96 -11.94
N ILE A 267 18.14 19.11 -11.27
CA ILE A 267 16.73 19.43 -11.01
C ILE A 267 16.65 20.52 -9.93
N PRO A 268 15.95 21.64 -10.17
CA PRO A 268 15.82 22.70 -9.18
C PRO A 268 15.14 22.21 -7.88
N ALA A 269 15.69 22.60 -6.74
CA ALA A 269 15.30 22.08 -5.42
C ALA A 269 13.84 22.37 -5.07
N GLU A 270 13.27 23.46 -5.59
CA GLU A 270 11.88 23.86 -5.43
C GLU A 270 10.90 22.95 -6.16
N GLN A 271 11.35 22.26 -7.21
CA GLN A 271 10.52 21.33 -7.98
C GLN A 271 10.39 19.96 -7.32
N VAL A 272 11.19 19.69 -6.28
CA VAL A 272 11.23 18.41 -5.57
C VAL A 272 10.77 18.61 -4.13
N ARG A 273 9.51 18.27 -3.84
CA ARG A 273 8.84 18.54 -2.55
C ARG A 273 8.27 17.30 -1.91
N PHE A 274 8.07 17.35 -0.60
CA PHE A 274 7.46 16.26 0.17
C PHE A 274 6.10 16.68 0.68
N ILE A 275 5.10 15.81 0.58
CA ILE A 275 3.77 16.07 1.14
C ILE A 275 3.81 16.25 2.68
N HIS A 276 4.85 15.72 3.33
CA HIS A 276 5.05 15.82 4.77
C HIS A 276 5.25 17.26 5.26
N GLU A 277 5.62 18.18 4.36
CA GLU A 277 5.71 19.62 4.60
C GLU A 277 4.33 20.27 4.82
N ALA A 278 3.29 19.68 4.24
CA ALA A 278 1.93 20.15 4.33
C ALA A 278 1.18 19.42 5.45
N THR A 279 1.18 20.03 6.65
CA THR A 279 0.55 19.43 7.84
C THR A 279 -0.94 19.74 7.94
N THR A 280 -1.37 20.86 7.38
CA THR A 280 -2.78 21.29 7.34
C THR A 280 -3.42 21.03 5.97
N ASP A 281 -4.75 20.91 5.94
CA ASP A 281 -5.47 20.69 4.67
C ASP A 281 -5.36 21.89 3.72
N ALA A 282 -5.21 23.10 4.25
CA ALA A 282 -4.94 24.30 3.45
C ALA A 282 -3.58 24.20 2.74
N GLN A 283 -2.52 23.82 3.47
CA GLN A 283 -1.19 23.62 2.90
C GLN A 283 -1.16 22.47 1.88
N LYS A 284 -1.92 21.39 2.12
CA LYS A 284 -2.02 20.28 1.15
C LYS A 284 -2.67 20.74 -0.15
N LYS A 285 -3.75 21.51 -0.06
CA LYS A 285 -4.42 22.09 -1.23
C LYS A 285 -3.48 23.01 -2.02
N GLU A 286 -2.67 23.82 -1.32
CA GLU A 286 -1.65 24.67 -1.94
C GLU A 286 -0.57 23.82 -2.62
N MET A 287 -0.04 22.79 -1.94
CA MET A 287 0.95 21.87 -2.52
C MET A 287 0.40 21.20 -3.79
N PHE A 288 -0.84 20.72 -3.76
CA PHE A 288 -1.48 20.13 -4.94
C PHE A 288 -1.69 21.16 -6.06
N ALA A 289 -1.97 22.43 -5.73
CA ALA A 289 -2.03 23.49 -6.72
C ALA A 289 -0.69 23.72 -7.41
N LYS A 290 0.42 23.71 -6.66
CA LYS A 290 1.79 23.81 -7.19
C LYS A 290 2.16 22.64 -8.10
N VAL A 291 1.65 21.44 -7.80
CA VAL A 291 1.81 20.28 -8.69
C VAL A 291 1.04 20.48 -9.99
N ARG A 292 -0.22 20.96 -9.92
CA ARG A 292 -1.05 21.23 -11.11
C ARG A 292 -0.49 22.38 -11.97
N SER A 293 0.14 23.39 -11.36
CA SER A 293 0.79 24.49 -12.10
C SER A 293 2.13 24.09 -12.73
N GLY A 294 2.76 23.01 -12.26
CA GLY A 294 4.09 22.56 -12.69
C GLY A 294 5.24 23.27 -11.96
N GLU A 295 4.96 24.00 -10.88
CA GLU A 295 5.96 24.52 -9.95
C GLU A 295 6.64 23.38 -9.18
N VAL A 296 5.87 22.37 -8.79
CA VAL A 296 6.37 21.13 -8.20
C VAL A 296 6.23 20.01 -9.23
N ARG A 297 7.36 19.48 -9.69
CA ARG A 297 7.40 18.44 -10.74
C ARG A 297 7.68 17.05 -10.18
N VAL A 298 8.18 16.94 -8.95
CA VAL A 298 8.36 15.67 -8.25
C VAL A 298 7.83 15.83 -6.83
N LEU A 299 6.71 15.18 -6.54
CA LEU A 299 6.10 15.17 -5.21
C LEU A 299 6.26 13.79 -4.57
N PHE A 300 6.94 13.72 -3.43
CA PHE A 300 7.07 12.51 -2.65
C PHE A 300 5.99 12.41 -1.57
N GLY A 301 5.47 11.21 -1.33
CA GLY A 301 4.59 10.97 -0.21
C GLY A 301 4.35 9.51 0.14
N SER A 302 3.80 9.31 1.34
CA SER A 302 3.34 8.01 1.79
C SER A 302 1.89 7.79 1.37
N THR A 303 1.49 6.53 1.22
CA THR A 303 0.12 6.11 0.98
C THR A 303 -0.82 6.68 2.04
N GLN A 304 -0.37 6.80 3.30
CA GLN A 304 -1.18 7.38 4.37
C GLN A 304 -1.45 8.88 4.17
N LYS A 305 -0.47 9.65 3.66
CA LYS A 305 -0.59 11.10 3.48
C LYS A 305 -1.21 11.50 2.14
N MET A 306 -1.10 10.63 1.13
CA MET A 306 -1.52 10.90 -0.25
C MET A 306 -2.56 9.90 -0.81
N GLY A 307 -3.12 9.01 0.02
CA GLY A 307 -4.06 7.98 -0.43
C GLY A 307 -5.38 8.54 -0.95
N ALA A 308 -6.18 9.18 -0.09
CA ALA A 308 -7.48 9.73 -0.47
C ALA A 308 -7.42 11.26 -0.66
N GLY A 309 -8.06 11.76 -1.72
CA GLY A 309 -8.23 13.20 -1.95
C GLY A 309 -7.05 13.92 -2.61
N THR A 310 -6.07 13.19 -3.14
CA THR A 310 -4.90 13.75 -3.83
C THR A 310 -5.23 14.10 -5.29
N ASN A 311 -5.92 15.22 -5.48
CA ASN A 311 -6.31 15.71 -6.80
C ASN A 311 -5.18 16.58 -7.41
N CYS A 312 -4.27 15.96 -8.17
CA CYS A 312 -3.11 16.64 -8.78
C CYS A 312 -2.82 16.17 -10.22
N GLN A 313 -3.85 15.71 -10.93
CA GLN A 313 -3.74 15.01 -12.20
C GLN A 313 -3.40 15.87 -13.43
N ASP A 314 -3.64 17.19 -13.39
CA ASP A 314 -3.60 18.06 -14.59
C ASP A 314 -2.30 17.98 -15.41
N ARG A 315 -1.16 17.79 -14.73
CA ARG A 315 0.16 17.63 -15.37
C ARG A 315 0.83 16.30 -15.02
N LEU A 316 0.10 15.37 -14.41
CA LEU A 316 0.67 14.14 -13.89
C LEU A 316 0.96 13.16 -15.03
N ILE A 317 2.24 12.79 -15.23
CA ILE A 317 2.66 11.85 -16.27
C ILE A 317 3.07 10.48 -15.73
N ALA A 318 3.50 10.41 -14.47
CA ALA A 318 4.02 9.17 -13.90
C ALA A 318 3.80 9.07 -12.39
N ILE A 319 3.59 7.83 -11.92
CA ILE A 319 3.55 7.46 -10.52
C ILE A 319 4.59 6.35 -10.31
N HIS A 320 5.51 6.55 -9.37
CA HIS A 320 6.58 5.63 -9.04
C HIS A 320 6.33 5.03 -7.65
N ASN A 321 6.08 3.72 -7.57
CA ASN A 321 5.87 3.03 -6.30
C ASN A 321 7.15 2.27 -5.89
N LEU A 322 7.85 2.76 -4.88
CA LEU A 322 9.13 2.20 -4.42
C LEU A 322 8.98 1.04 -3.46
N ASP A 323 7.91 1.00 -2.68
CA ASP A 323 7.58 -0.14 -1.83
C ASP A 323 6.12 -0.54 -2.01
N CYS A 324 5.84 -1.82 -1.78
CA CYS A 324 4.48 -2.33 -1.85
C CYS A 324 3.89 -2.30 -0.43
N PRO A 325 2.71 -1.70 -0.23
CA PRO A 325 2.00 -1.81 1.04
C PRO A 325 1.60 -3.26 1.34
N TRP A 326 1.31 -3.55 2.61
CA TRP A 326 0.83 -4.88 3.02
C TRP A 326 -0.51 -5.26 2.40
N LYS A 327 -1.33 -4.25 2.09
CA LYS A 327 -2.62 -4.39 1.44
C LYS A 327 -2.54 -3.72 0.07
N PRO A 328 -2.91 -4.40 -1.03
CA PRO A 328 -2.90 -3.79 -2.36
C PRO A 328 -3.90 -2.64 -2.54
N SER A 329 -4.95 -2.61 -1.70
CA SER A 329 -6.05 -1.64 -1.71
C SER A 329 -5.69 -0.30 -1.08
#